data_AF-A0A921YM23-F1
#
_entry.id   AF-A0A921YM23-F1
#
_cell.length_a   1.000
_cell.length_b   1.000
_cell.length_c   1.000
_cell.angle_alpha   90.00
_cell.angle_beta   90.00
_cell.angle_gamma   90.00
#
_symmetry.space_group_name_H-M   'P 1'
#
loop_
_entity.id
_entity.type
_entity.pdbx_description
1 polymer ?
#
loop_
_entity_poly.entity_id
_entity_poly.type
_entity_poly.pdbx_seq_one_letter_code
_entity_poly.pdbx_strand_id
1 'polypeptide(L)'
;MYNLKKYLRMLQLTDTTNSLGRELKMQLESRGCVVRTLMSGAESGTTSGVGSGQRVDALVVVGAESKAGDLNAMACVVNEDVYKNLKLLETLSPLVRRGGCVAWACAGAGAESGNFSQASAAFDTVLRASLEHIAKVTHCDPVWVGRHDGAERTADRLVDALLNCTTDHNTSVFSIRHVNKILFTESVA
;
A
#
# COMPACT_ATOMS: atom_id res chain seq x y z
N MET A 1 1.20 -6.00 -27.06
CA MET A 1 0.62 -4.78 -26.44
C MET A 1 1.73 -4.10 -25.67
N TYR A 2 2.06 -2.85 -26.03
CA TYR A 2 3.15 -2.12 -25.38
C TYR A 2 2.71 -1.68 -23.98
N ASN A 3 3.33 -2.24 -22.94
CA ASN A 3 3.19 -1.74 -21.58
C ASN A 3 3.94 -0.42 -21.48
N LEU A 4 3.20 0.69 -21.56
CA LEU A 4 3.75 2.03 -21.38
C LEU A 4 4.21 2.15 -19.91
N LYS A 5 5.51 2.43 -19.71
CA LYS A 5 6.07 2.71 -18.39
C LYS A 5 5.26 3.84 -17.73
N LYS A 6 4.59 3.56 -16.62
CA LYS A 6 3.70 4.51 -15.94
C LYS A 6 4.54 5.63 -15.33
N TYR A 7 4.54 6.81 -15.96
CA TYR A 7 5.28 7.95 -15.45
C TYR A 7 4.50 8.58 -14.28
N LEU A 8 4.99 8.37 -13.06
CA LEU A 8 4.48 9.03 -11.85
C LEU A 8 5.26 10.33 -11.65
N ARG A 9 4.57 11.47 -11.74
CA ARG A 9 5.18 12.78 -11.55
C ARG A 9 4.72 13.45 -10.27
N MET A 10 3.47 13.28 -9.88
CA MET A 10 2.88 13.94 -8.71
C MET A 10 2.38 12.90 -7.71
N LEU A 11 2.98 12.89 -6.53
CA LEU A 11 2.63 11.96 -5.45
C LEU A 11 2.15 12.73 -4.22
N GLN A 12 1.17 12.15 -3.52
CA GLN A 12 0.73 12.62 -2.22
C GLN A 12 1.20 11.62 -1.15
N LEU A 13 1.93 12.08 -0.14
CA LEU A 13 2.27 11.32 1.06
C LEU A 13 1.37 11.75 2.22
N THR A 14 0.93 10.78 3.03
CA THR A 14 0.11 11.05 4.23
C THR A 14 0.93 11.60 5.39
N ASP A 15 2.16 11.12 5.56
CA ASP A 15 3.08 11.56 6.61
C ASP A 15 4.52 11.68 6.05
N THR A 16 5.23 12.72 6.48
CA THR A 16 6.66 12.95 6.18
C THR A 16 7.46 13.36 7.41
N THR A 17 6.85 13.24 8.59
CA THR A 17 7.44 13.60 9.88
C THR A 17 8.09 12.41 10.57
N ASN A 18 7.70 11.19 10.21
CA ASN A 18 8.39 9.97 10.62
C ASN A 18 9.56 9.64 9.69
N SER A 19 10.37 8.65 10.08
CA SER A 19 11.60 8.25 9.37
C SER A 19 11.32 7.75 7.96
N LEU A 20 10.30 6.90 7.80
CA LEU A 20 9.84 6.33 6.54
C LEU A 20 9.32 7.41 5.60
N GLY A 21 8.49 8.32 6.09
CA GLY A 21 7.93 9.41 5.31
C GLY A 21 8.99 10.39 4.84
N ARG A 22 9.99 10.72 5.68
CA ARG A 22 11.16 11.53 5.27
C ARG A 22 11.95 10.84 4.17
N GLU A 23 12.23 9.55 4.34
CA GLU A 23 13.01 8.77 3.39
C GLU A 23 12.28 8.66 2.03
N LEU A 24 11.00 8.30 2.05
CA LEU A 24 10.17 8.24 0.85
C LEU A 24 10.13 9.58 0.12
N LYS A 25 9.94 10.68 0.85
CA LYS A 25 9.94 12.01 0.25
C LYS A 25 11.27 12.30 -0.44
N MET A 26 12.38 12.11 0.26
CA MET A 26 13.72 12.34 -0.27
C MET A 26 13.99 11.50 -1.52
N GLN A 27 13.70 10.20 -1.48
CA GLN A 27 13.95 9.31 -2.62
C GLN A 27 13.08 9.66 -3.83
N LEU A 28 11.78 9.90 -3.63
CA LEU A 28 10.86 10.26 -4.72
C LEU A 28 11.26 11.59 -5.37
N GLU A 29 11.61 12.61 -4.56
CA GLU A 29 12.09 13.90 -5.07
C GLU A 29 13.41 13.75 -5.83
N SER A 30 14.33 12.92 -5.35
CA SER A 30 15.60 12.63 -6.06
C SER A 30 15.40 11.96 -7.43
N ARG A 31 14.29 11.24 -7.61
CA ARG A 31 13.88 10.60 -8.87
C ARG A 31 13.07 11.55 -9.77
N GLY A 32 12.92 12.82 -9.39
CA GLY A 32 12.24 13.85 -10.17
C GLY A 32 10.73 13.93 -9.97
N CYS A 33 10.19 13.23 -8.95
CA CYS A 33 8.79 13.35 -8.58
C CYS A 33 8.55 14.60 -7.73
N VAL A 34 7.34 15.16 -7.84
CA VAL A 34 6.84 16.23 -6.97
C VAL A 34 6.03 15.58 -5.86
N VAL A 35 6.53 15.66 -4.63
CA VAL A 35 5.86 15.12 -3.45
C VAL A 35 5.06 16.21 -2.74
N ARG A 36 3.77 15.96 -2.54
CA ARG A 36 2.87 16.75 -1.71
C ARG A 36 2.67 16.06 -0.37
N THR A 37 2.59 16.84 0.69
CA THR A 37 2.37 16.37 2.05
C THR A 37 1.07 16.98 2.58
N LEU A 38 0.32 16.28 3.43
CA LEU A 38 -0.77 16.93 4.14
C LEU A 38 -0.17 17.98 5.08
N MET A 39 -0.51 19.25 4.89
CA MET A 39 -0.29 20.24 5.93
C MET A 39 -1.27 19.94 7.07
N SER A 40 -0.72 19.72 8.27
CA SER A 40 -1.44 19.55 9.53
C SER A 40 -2.45 20.70 9.69
N GLY A 41 -3.74 20.39 9.55
CA GLY A 41 -4.82 21.40 9.54
C GLY A 41 -6.02 21.02 8.66
N ALA A 42 -5.86 20.10 7.71
CA ALA A 42 -6.96 19.62 6.86
C ALA A 42 -7.78 18.47 7.47
N GLU A 43 -7.88 18.40 8.80
CA GLU A 43 -8.74 17.43 9.50
C GLU A 43 -10.22 17.84 9.51
N SER A 44 -10.54 19.07 9.09
CA SER A 44 -11.92 19.50 8.93
C SER A 44 -12.40 19.14 7.53
N GLY A 45 -13.52 18.40 7.45
CA GLY A 45 -14.19 17.91 6.25
C GLY A 45 -14.73 18.99 5.30
N THR A 46 -13.90 19.96 4.97
CA THR A 46 -14.13 20.97 3.96
C THR A 46 -13.02 20.84 2.93
N THR A 47 -13.40 20.39 1.73
CA THR A 47 -12.65 20.47 0.47
C THR A 47 -12.37 21.91 0.02
N SER A 48 -12.08 22.81 0.96
CA SER A 48 -11.95 24.24 0.75
C SER A 48 -10.58 24.68 1.27
N GLY A 49 -9.54 24.35 0.52
CA GLY A 49 -8.16 24.72 0.85
C GLY A 49 -7.10 24.16 -0.09
N VAL A 50 -7.39 23.06 -0.81
CA VAL A 50 -6.59 22.64 -1.97
C VAL A 50 -7.09 23.42 -3.18
N GLY A 51 -6.49 24.58 -3.44
CA GLY A 51 -6.65 25.27 -4.70
C GLY A 51 -6.34 24.32 -5.86
N SER A 52 -7.28 24.27 -6.82
CA SER A 52 -7.27 23.52 -8.08
C SER A 52 -7.56 22.02 -7.95
N GLY A 53 -8.51 21.52 -8.76
CA GLY A 53 -8.83 20.11 -8.96
C GLY A 53 -7.71 19.29 -9.61
N GLN A 54 -6.48 19.48 -9.15
CA GLN A 54 -5.29 18.81 -9.65
C GLN A 54 -5.17 17.46 -8.96
N ARG A 55 -5.60 16.44 -9.69
CA ARG A 55 -5.44 15.04 -9.29
C ARG A 55 -3.96 14.66 -9.22
N VAL A 56 -3.64 13.72 -8.32
CA VAL A 56 -2.30 13.16 -8.19
C VAL A 56 -2.19 11.84 -8.96
N ASP A 57 -0.96 11.44 -9.30
CA ASP A 57 -0.69 10.19 -10.01
C ASP A 57 -0.63 9.00 -9.04
N ALA A 58 -0.20 9.26 -7.80
CA ALA A 58 -0.23 8.27 -6.72
C ALA A 58 -0.51 8.91 -5.35
N LEU A 59 -1.18 8.14 -4.49
CA LEU A 59 -1.29 8.39 -3.06
C LEU A 59 -0.49 7.31 -2.32
N VAL A 60 0.36 7.73 -1.39
CA VAL A 60 1.17 6.86 -0.55
C VAL A 60 0.77 7.06 0.91
N VAL A 61 0.21 6.02 1.49
CA VAL A 61 -0.06 5.94 2.92
C VAL A 61 1.19 5.44 3.63
N VAL A 62 1.73 6.32 4.48
CA VAL A 62 2.88 6.03 5.33
C VAL A 62 2.37 5.51 6.67
N GLY A 63 2.58 4.22 6.89
CA GLY A 63 2.18 3.49 8.07
C GLY A 63 3.06 3.73 9.29
N ALA A 64 2.59 3.23 10.44
CA ALA A 64 3.23 3.36 11.73
C ALA A 64 4.63 2.73 11.77
N GLU A 65 5.56 3.41 12.44
CA GLU A 65 6.90 2.91 12.77
C GLU A 65 6.90 2.22 14.13
N SER A 66 6.67 0.92 14.13
CA SER A 66 6.50 0.16 15.38
C SER A 66 7.75 -0.67 15.72
N LYS A 67 8.27 -0.52 16.94
CA LYS A 67 9.35 -1.36 17.47
C LYS A 67 8.77 -2.67 18.02
N ALA A 68 9.45 -3.79 17.83
CA ALA A 68 8.95 -5.09 18.27
C ALA A 68 8.75 -5.16 19.79
N GLY A 69 7.76 -5.96 20.22
CA GLY A 69 7.83 -6.67 21.50
C GLY A 69 7.00 -6.13 22.65
N ASP A 70 6.37 -4.96 22.55
CA ASP A 70 5.50 -4.41 23.60
C ASP A 70 4.05 -4.19 23.15
N LEU A 71 3.13 -4.01 24.10
CA LEU A 71 1.73 -3.73 23.81
C LEU A 71 1.55 -2.35 23.15
N ASN A 72 2.48 -1.42 23.42
CA ASN A 72 2.48 -0.09 22.84
C ASN A 72 2.67 -0.14 21.32
N ALA A 73 3.51 -1.06 20.83
CA ALA A 73 3.71 -1.36 19.43
C ALA A 73 2.40 -1.74 18.73
N MET A 74 1.56 -2.54 19.40
CA MET A 74 0.25 -2.92 18.91
C MET A 74 -0.73 -1.76 18.97
N ALA A 75 -0.68 -0.93 20.01
CA ALA A 75 -1.50 0.27 20.12
C ALA A 75 -1.21 1.25 18.96
N CYS A 76 0.06 1.41 18.57
CA CYS A 76 0.46 2.19 17.40
C CYS A 76 -0.16 1.66 16.11
N VAL A 77 -0.09 0.34 15.85
CA VAL A 77 -0.70 -0.25 14.64
C VAL A 77 -2.22 -0.02 14.63
N VAL A 78 -2.92 -0.23 15.75
CA VAL A 78 -4.38 -0.02 15.77
C VAL A 78 -4.75 1.45 15.60
N ASN A 79 -4.08 2.35 16.34
CA ASN A 79 -4.46 3.76 16.34
C ASN A 79 -4.00 4.50 15.07
N GLU A 80 -2.76 4.26 14.63
CA GLU A 80 -2.19 4.93 13.48
C GLU A 80 -2.60 4.23 12.18
N ASP A 81 -2.35 2.93 12.04
CA ASP A 81 -2.63 2.25 10.77
C ASP A 81 -4.13 2.02 10.54
N VAL A 82 -4.81 1.41 11.52
CA VAL A 82 -6.21 1.00 11.33
C VAL A 82 -7.17 2.18 11.45
N TYR A 83 -7.00 3.06 12.44
CA TYR A 83 -7.94 4.17 12.66
C TYR A 83 -7.61 5.41 11.81
N LYS A 84 -6.37 5.94 11.89
CA LYS A 84 -6.02 7.20 11.21
C LYS A 84 -5.74 7.00 9.71
N ASN A 85 -4.81 6.11 9.38
CA ASN A 85 -4.29 5.97 8.02
C ASN A 85 -5.32 5.37 7.07
N LEU A 86 -6.14 4.44 7.53
CA LEU A 86 -7.23 3.89 6.71
C LEU A 86 -8.27 4.98 6.38
N LYS A 87 -8.63 5.83 7.34
CA LYS A 87 -9.51 6.97 7.11
C LYS A 87 -8.89 7.99 6.14
N LEU A 88 -7.59 8.23 6.23
CA LEU A 88 -6.86 9.08 5.27
C LEU A 88 -6.88 8.47 3.87
N LEU A 89 -6.68 7.16 3.74
CA LEU A 89 -6.77 6.45 2.47
C LEU A 89 -8.16 6.62 1.84
N GLU A 90 -9.23 6.39 2.60
CA GLU A 90 -10.61 6.58 2.12
C GLU A 90 -10.86 8.03 1.68
N THR A 91 -10.40 9.00 2.47
CA THR A 91 -10.64 10.43 2.22
C THR A 91 -9.87 10.95 1.01
N LEU A 92 -8.63 10.48 0.81
CA LEU A 92 -7.71 11.04 -0.19
C LEU A 92 -7.67 10.25 -1.49
N SER A 93 -8.06 8.97 -1.48
CA SER A 93 -8.06 8.14 -2.69
C SER A 93 -8.85 8.73 -3.87
N PRO A 94 -9.96 9.49 -3.70
CA PRO A 94 -10.65 10.14 -4.82
C PRO A 94 -9.82 11.23 -5.54
N LEU A 95 -8.77 11.74 -4.89
CA LEU A 95 -7.84 12.71 -5.47
C LEU A 95 -6.86 12.08 -6.46
N VAL A 96 -6.73 10.75 -6.43
CA VAL A 96 -5.90 10.03 -7.40
C VAL A 96 -6.64 9.98 -8.75
N ARG A 97 -5.89 10.18 -9.83
CA ARG A 97 -6.44 10.01 -11.19
C ARG A 97 -6.80 8.55 -11.44
N ARG A 98 -7.83 8.30 -12.25
CA ARG A 98 -8.13 6.93 -12.72
C ARG A 98 -6.91 6.34 -13.42
N GLY A 99 -6.64 5.07 -13.15
CA GLY A 99 -5.41 4.41 -13.55
C GLY A 99 -4.17 4.95 -12.84
N GLY A 100 -4.29 5.69 -11.74
CA GLY A 100 -3.18 6.04 -10.83
C GLY A 100 -2.85 4.91 -9.86
N CYS A 101 -2.09 5.19 -8.80
CA CYS A 101 -1.75 4.20 -7.77
C CYS A 101 -2.22 4.64 -6.39
N VAL A 102 -2.70 3.70 -5.59
CA VAL A 102 -2.82 3.87 -4.13
C VAL A 102 -1.88 2.87 -3.49
N ALA A 103 -0.97 3.37 -2.66
CA ALA A 103 0.10 2.57 -2.09
C ALA A 103 0.11 2.66 -0.58
N TRP A 104 0.59 1.59 0.06
CA TRP A 104 0.77 1.52 1.50
C TRP A 104 2.15 0.95 1.82
N ALA A 105 2.85 1.64 2.71
CA ALA A 105 4.17 1.27 3.18
C ALA A 105 4.24 1.37 4.71
N CYS A 106 4.70 0.32 5.38
CA CYS A 106 4.91 0.30 6.82
C CYS A 106 6.37 -0.03 7.13
N ALA A 107 6.95 0.65 8.12
CA ALA A 107 8.25 0.29 8.67
C ALA A 107 8.06 -0.24 10.09
N GLY A 108 8.82 -1.25 10.50
CA GLY A 108 8.74 -1.78 11.85
C GLY A 108 9.01 -3.27 11.88
N ALA A 109 9.05 -3.81 13.10
CA ALA A 109 9.35 -5.21 13.31
C ALA A 109 8.44 -6.09 12.45
N GLY A 110 9.07 -6.87 11.57
CA GLY A 110 8.36 -7.82 10.71
C GLY A 110 7.53 -8.82 11.52
N ALA A 111 6.61 -9.50 10.84
CA ALA A 111 5.73 -10.52 11.41
C ALA A 111 6.46 -11.76 12.02
N GLU A 112 7.79 -11.78 12.02
CA GLU A 112 8.59 -12.93 12.40
C GLU A 112 9.21 -12.84 13.81
N SER A 113 9.07 -11.70 14.52
CA SER A 113 9.58 -11.60 15.89
C SER A 113 8.72 -10.71 16.80
N GLY A 114 8.18 -11.29 17.87
CA GLY A 114 7.48 -10.57 18.94
C GLY A 114 6.22 -11.25 19.44
N ASN A 115 5.83 -10.93 20.69
CA ASN A 115 4.68 -11.52 21.37
C ASN A 115 3.32 -11.26 20.68
N PHE A 116 3.25 -10.29 19.77
CA PHE A 116 2.03 -9.87 19.07
C PHE A 116 2.12 -10.03 17.55
N SER A 117 3.08 -10.79 17.05
CA SER A 117 3.33 -10.93 15.60
C SER A 117 2.11 -11.42 14.81
N GLN A 118 1.35 -12.38 15.36
CA GLN A 118 0.12 -12.88 14.75
C GLN A 118 -0.96 -11.81 14.66
N ALA A 119 -1.11 -10.99 15.71
CA ALA A 119 -2.06 -9.89 15.71
C ALA A 119 -1.66 -8.84 14.67
N SER A 120 -0.38 -8.44 14.62
CA SER A 120 0.13 -7.52 13.60
C SER A 120 -0.10 -8.05 12.19
N ALA A 121 0.14 -9.34 11.92
CA ALA A 121 -0.11 -9.95 10.62
C ALA A 121 -1.60 -9.97 10.23
N ALA A 122 -2.49 -10.16 11.21
CA ALA A 122 -3.93 -10.07 10.98
C ALA A 122 -4.34 -8.63 10.60
N PHE A 123 -3.81 -7.62 11.29
CA PHE A 123 -4.06 -6.22 10.92
C PHE A 123 -3.48 -5.86 9.54
N ASP A 124 -2.25 -6.29 9.22
CA ASP A 124 -1.68 -6.09 7.89
C ASP A 124 -2.54 -6.74 6.79
N THR A 125 -3.21 -7.86 7.09
CA THR A 125 -4.16 -8.50 6.17
C THR A 125 -5.41 -7.64 5.95
N VAL A 126 -5.96 -7.05 7.02
CA VAL A 126 -7.10 -6.12 6.93
C VAL A 126 -6.72 -4.89 6.12
N LEU A 127 -5.57 -4.26 6.42
CA LEU A 127 -5.09 -3.07 5.72
C LEU A 127 -4.89 -3.33 4.22
N ARG A 128 -4.31 -4.49 3.88
CA ARG A 128 -4.15 -4.90 2.47
C ARG A 128 -5.50 -5.07 1.77
N ALA A 129 -6.44 -5.78 2.40
CA ALA A 129 -7.77 -5.98 1.82
C ALA A 129 -8.51 -4.64 1.63
N SER A 130 -8.39 -3.72 2.58
CA SER A 130 -8.97 -2.38 2.47
C SER A 130 -8.31 -1.55 1.36
N LEU A 131 -6.99 -1.61 1.22
CA LEU A 131 -6.27 -0.97 0.12
C LEU A 131 -6.76 -1.48 -1.24
N GLU A 132 -6.85 -2.79 -1.42
CA GLU A 132 -7.35 -3.42 -2.65
C GLU A 132 -8.79 -3.02 -2.96
N HIS A 133 -9.65 -2.99 -1.92
CA HIS A 133 -11.04 -2.57 -2.07
C HIS A 133 -11.14 -1.11 -2.54
N ILE A 134 -10.43 -0.19 -1.88
CA ILE A 134 -10.44 1.23 -2.22
C ILE A 134 -9.84 1.48 -3.61
N ALA A 135 -8.74 0.79 -3.95
CA ALA A 135 -8.14 0.84 -5.28
C ALA A 135 -9.15 0.45 -6.36
N LYS A 136 -9.89 -0.65 -6.14
CA LYS A 136 -10.94 -1.11 -7.06
C LYS A 136 -12.06 -0.08 -7.24
N VAL A 137 -12.57 0.48 -6.14
CA VAL A 137 -13.66 1.48 -6.16
C VAL A 137 -13.22 2.78 -6.85
N THR A 138 -11.95 3.17 -6.69
CA THR A 138 -11.39 4.39 -7.28
C THR A 138 -10.75 4.19 -8.66
N HIS A 139 -10.75 2.96 -9.18
CA HIS A 139 -10.08 2.56 -10.42
C HIS A 139 -8.57 2.90 -10.42
N CYS A 140 -7.89 2.62 -9.33
CA CYS A 140 -6.44 2.76 -9.16
C CYS A 140 -5.78 1.39 -9.00
N ASP A 141 -4.46 1.34 -9.19
CA ASP A 141 -3.66 0.15 -8.92
C ASP A 141 -3.24 0.12 -7.43
N PRO A 142 -3.50 -0.98 -6.70
CA PRO A 142 -3.03 -1.12 -5.32
C PRO A 142 -1.55 -1.51 -5.28
N VAL A 143 -0.77 -0.88 -4.40
CA VAL A 143 0.64 -1.23 -4.15
C VAL A 143 0.84 -1.45 -2.65
N TRP A 144 1.02 -2.70 -2.25
CA TRP A 144 1.30 -3.08 -0.86
C TRP A 144 2.77 -3.50 -0.74
N VAL A 145 3.55 -2.77 0.06
CA VAL A 145 4.97 -3.11 0.29
C VAL A 145 5.19 -3.93 1.56
N GLY A 146 4.16 -4.09 2.40
CA GLY A 146 4.30 -4.81 3.66
C GLY A 146 5.13 -4.07 4.69
N ARG A 147 5.26 -4.71 5.85
CA ARG A 147 6.04 -4.20 6.97
C ARG A 147 7.45 -4.78 6.89
N HIS A 148 8.44 -3.91 6.79
CA HIS A 148 9.86 -4.30 6.79
C HIS A 148 10.64 -3.65 7.91
N ASP A 149 11.73 -4.34 8.28
CA ASP A 149 12.69 -3.85 9.25
C ASP A 149 13.49 -2.70 8.65
N GLY A 150 13.06 -1.47 8.98
CA GLY A 150 13.75 -0.23 8.65
C GLY A 150 13.07 0.61 7.58
N ALA A 151 13.06 1.94 7.82
CA ALA A 151 12.50 2.93 6.92
C ALA A 151 13.11 2.90 5.51
N GLU A 152 14.44 2.81 5.42
CA GLU A 152 15.18 2.79 4.15
C GLU A 152 14.77 1.62 3.25
N ARG A 153 14.79 0.39 3.78
CA ARG A 153 14.41 -0.79 3.00
C ARG A 153 12.95 -0.75 2.56
N THR A 154 12.04 -0.30 3.43
CA THR A 154 10.64 -0.12 3.04
C THR A 154 10.51 0.93 1.95
N ALA A 155 11.24 2.04 2.05
CA ALA A 155 11.22 3.11 1.07
C ALA A 155 11.72 2.64 -0.30
N ASP A 156 12.88 1.95 -0.34
CA ASP A 156 13.45 1.40 -1.57
C ASP A 156 12.45 0.50 -2.30
N ARG A 157 11.84 -0.45 -1.58
CA ARG A 157 10.87 -1.38 -2.17
C ARG A 157 9.64 -0.65 -2.71
N LEU A 158 9.18 0.39 -2.02
CA LEU A 158 8.04 1.17 -2.48
C LEU A 158 8.39 2.01 -3.71
N VAL A 159 9.53 2.70 -3.70
CA VAL A 159 10.00 3.52 -4.82
C VAL A 159 10.20 2.64 -6.04
N ASP A 160 10.79 1.46 -5.89
CA ASP A 160 10.94 0.50 -6.98
C ASP A 160 9.58 -0.02 -7.47
N ALA A 161 8.65 -0.38 -6.59
CA ALA A 161 7.31 -0.79 -6.99
C ALA A 161 6.56 0.32 -7.75
N LEU A 162 6.72 1.58 -7.33
CA LEU A 162 6.05 2.73 -7.95
C LEU A 162 6.66 3.12 -9.30
N LEU A 163 8.00 3.11 -9.42
CA LEU A 163 8.71 3.67 -10.56
C LEU A 163 9.18 2.62 -11.58
N ASN A 164 9.33 1.36 -11.16
CA ASN A 164 9.81 0.27 -12.00
C ASN A 164 8.69 -0.72 -12.39
N CYS A 165 7.42 -0.34 -12.33
CA CYS A 165 6.30 -1.21 -12.73
C CYS A 165 6.36 -1.63 -14.22
N THR A 166 7.18 -2.64 -14.53
CA THR A 166 6.90 -3.69 -15.49
C THR A 166 6.03 -4.72 -14.76
N THR A 167 4.80 -4.84 -15.21
CA THR A 167 3.79 -5.81 -14.77
C THR A 167 4.35 -7.22 -14.50
N ASP A 168 4.22 -7.71 -13.26
CA ASP A 168 3.99 -9.13 -12.99
C ASP A 168 2.49 -9.36 -12.77
N HIS A 169 1.73 -9.17 -13.84
CA HIS A 169 0.41 -9.77 -13.98
C HIS A 169 0.60 -11.10 -14.70
N ASN A 170 1.17 -12.10 -14.01
CA ASN A 170 1.27 -13.46 -14.54
C ASN A 170 1.31 -14.58 -13.48
N THR A 171 0.61 -14.42 -12.36
CA THR A 171 0.24 -15.57 -11.52
C THR A 171 -1.25 -15.57 -11.21
N SER A 172 -2.06 -15.76 -12.26
CA SER A 172 -3.41 -16.31 -12.12
C SER A 172 -3.79 -17.07 -13.39
N VAL A 173 -3.33 -18.32 -13.47
CA VAL A 173 -4.03 -19.38 -14.21
C VAL A 173 -4.04 -20.64 -13.33
N PHE A 174 -4.79 -20.59 -12.22
CA PHE A 174 -5.45 -21.81 -11.75
C PHE A 174 -6.83 -21.85 -12.39
N SER A 175 -6.86 -22.31 -13.65
CA SER A 175 -8.10 -22.74 -14.29
C SER A 175 -8.32 -24.21 -13.97
N ILE A 176 -8.95 -24.50 -12.81
CA ILE A 176 -9.52 -25.83 -12.58
C ILE A 176 -10.86 -25.85 -13.32
N ARG A 177 -10.85 -26.34 -14.56
CA ARG A 177 -12.08 -26.78 -15.23
C ARG A 177 -12.39 -28.21 -14.80
N HIS A 178 -13.44 -28.32 -13.99
CA HIS A 178 -14.34 -29.43 -13.70
C HIS A 178 -14.10 -30.85 -14.31
N VAL A 179 -14.01 -31.83 -13.39
CA VAL A 179 -14.88 -33.02 -13.15
C VAL A 179 -15.04 -34.14 -14.21
N ASN A 180 -14.70 -35.35 -13.74
CA ASN A 180 -15.14 -36.73 -14.05
C ASN A 180 -15.06 -37.32 -15.47
N LYS A 181 -14.24 -38.39 -15.59
CA LYS A 181 -14.69 -39.64 -16.22
C LYS A 181 -14.10 -40.86 -15.51
N ILE A 182 -15.02 -41.60 -14.88
CA ILE A 182 -14.92 -42.99 -14.47
C ILE A 182 -14.50 -43.84 -15.67
N LEU A 183 -13.55 -44.76 -15.49
CA LEU A 183 -13.46 -46.00 -16.26
C LEU A 183 -12.94 -47.11 -15.35
N PHE A 184 -13.87 -47.98 -14.97
CA PHE A 184 -13.60 -49.36 -14.56
C PHE A 184 -12.75 -50.04 -15.63
N THR A 185 -11.70 -50.75 -15.22
CA THR A 185 -11.33 -52.04 -15.84
C THR A 185 -10.78 -52.95 -14.76
N GLU A 186 -11.53 -54.01 -14.46
CA GLU A 186 -11.00 -55.25 -13.89
C GLU A 186 -9.97 -55.84 -14.87
N SER A 187 -8.86 -56.37 -14.36
CA SER A 187 -8.39 -57.67 -14.86
C SER A 187 -7.45 -58.35 -13.89
N VAL A 188 -7.77 -59.62 -13.70
CA VAL A 188 -7.15 -60.65 -12.87
C VAL A 188 -5.82 -61.09 -13.45
N ALA A 189 -4.82 -61.27 -12.60
CA ALA A 189 -3.79 -62.31 -12.71
C ALA A 189 -3.20 -62.58 -11.32
#